data_AF-A0A660SXI9-F1
#
_entry.id   AF-A0A660SXI9-F1
#
_cell.length_a   1.000
_cell.length_b   1.000
_cell.length_c   1.000
_cell.angle_alpha   90.00
_cell.angle_beta   90.00
_cell.angle_gamma   90.00
#
_symmetry.space_group_name_H-M   'P 1'
#
loop_
_entity.id
_entity.type
_entity.pdbx_description
1 polymer ?
#
loop_
_entity_poly.entity_id
_entity_poly.type
_entity_poly.pdbx_seq_one_letter_code
_entity_poly.pdbx_strand_id
1 'polypeptide(L)'
;LGLADVVQARSGGVRLEALFIDEGFGTLDDEALQGVLQVLNNLRENRMVGVISHVPELKRQIADRIEVYRDEPGSALRMVSGG
;
A
#
# COMPACT_ATOMS: atom_id res chain seq x y z
N LEU A 1 8.00 -14.25 -6.62
CA LEU A 1 7.54 -13.74 -7.94
C LEU A 1 6.07 -13.41 -7.80
N GLY A 2 5.75 -12.12 -7.66
CA GLY A 2 4.39 -11.67 -7.33
C GLY A 2 3.47 -11.69 -8.56
N LEU A 3 2.16 -11.71 -8.35
CA LEU A 3 1.15 -11.59 -9.42
C LEU A 3 1.46 -10.41 -10.36
N ALA A 4 1.96 -9.31 -9.80
CA ALA A 4 2.31 -8.10 -10.54
C ALA A 4 3.46 -8.30 -11.55
N ASP A 5 4.41 -9.21 -11.28
CA ASP A 5 5.52 -9.53 -12.19
C ASP A 5 5.04 -10.42 -13.35
N VAL A 6 4.13 -11.35 -13.05
CA VAL A 6 3.50 -12.22 -14.05
C VAL A 6 2.58 -11.43 -14.98
N VAL A 7 1.85 -10.45 -14.45
CA VAL A 7 1.01 -9.54 -15.24
C VAL A 7 1.88 -8.67 -16.15
N GLN A 8 2.96 -8.07 -15.66
CA GLN A 8 3.89 -7.29 -16.49
C GLN A 8 4.47 -8.12 -17.65
N ALA A 9 4.88 -9.36 -17.37
CA ALA A 9 5.42 -10.27 -18.38
C ALA A 9 4.38 -10.70 -19.43
N ARG A 10 3.09 -10.76 -19.08
CA ARG A 10 2.00 -11.15 -19.99
C ARG A 10 1.39 -9.98 -20.78
N SER A 11 1.50 -8.75 -20.28
CA SER A 11 0.87 -7.55 -20.89
C SER A 11 1.73 -6.88 -21.98
N GLY A 12 2.73 -7.55 -22.55
CA GLY A 12 3.45 -7.04 -23.73
C GLY A 12 4.33 -5.81 -23.47
N GLY A 13 4.88 -5.66 -22.26
CA GLY A 13 5.77 -4.56 -21.92
C GLY A 13 5.08 -3.30 -21.37
N VAL A 14 3.78 -3.37 -21.06
CA VAL A 14 3.10 -2.32 -20.29
C VAL A 14 3.70 -2.29 -18.87
N ARG A 15 4.50 -1.26 -18.57
CA ARG A 15 4.94 -0.98 -17.19
C ARG A 15 3.72 -0.58 -16.38
N LEU A 16 3.40 -1.39 -15.37
CA LEU A 16 2.53 -0.95 -14.29
C LEU A 16 3.27 0.13 -13.49
N GLU A 17 2.92 1.39 -13.75
CA GLU A 17 3.51 2.56 -13.06
C GLU A 17 2.97 2.72 -11.64
N ALA A 18 1.76 2.22 -11.37
CA ALA A 18 1.11 2.27 -10.07
C ALA A 18 0.39 0.95 -9.74
N LEU A 19 0.44 0.56 -8.46
CA LEU A 19 -0.28 -0.56 -7.88
C LEU A 19 -1.01 -0.08 -6.63
N PHE A 20 -2.33 -0.32 -6.55
CA PHE A 20 -3.13 -0.05 -5.37
C PHE A 20 -3.59 -1.37 -4.75
N ILE A 21 -3.41 -1.50 -3.44
CA ILE A 21 -3.83 -2.68 -2.66
C ILE A 21 -4.83 -2.22 -1.62
N ASP A 22 -6.00 -2.86 -1.59
CA ASP A 22 -7.09 -2.50 -0.71
C ASP A 22 -7.51 -3.71 0.14
N GLU A 23 -7.66 -3.47 1.45
CA GLU A 23 -8.11 -4.39 2.50
C GLU A 23 -7.31 -5.72 2.65
N GLY A 24 -7.65 -6.51 3.68
CA GLY A 24 -7.06 -7.84 3.93
C GLY A 24 -5.85 -7.90 4.86
N PHE A 25 -5.27 -6.77 5.27
CA PHE A 25 -4.16 -6.76 6.23
C PHE A 25 -4.59 -7.00 7.68
N GLY A 26 -5.84 -6.71 8.03
CA GLY A 26 -6.35 -6.81 9.40
C GLY A 26 -6.56 -8.23 9.91
N THR A 27 -6.54 -9.23 9.02
CA THR A 27 -6.63 -10.65 9.38
C THR A 27 -5.27 -11.33 9.48
N LEU A 28 -4.19 -10.60 9.20
CA LEU A 28 -2.83 -11.11 9.29
C LEU A 28 -2.33 -11.01 10.73
N ASP A 29 -1.58 -12.02 11.15
CA ASP A 29 -0.75 -11.88 12.35
C ASP A 29 0.44 -10.94 12.09
N ASP A 30 1.13 -10.57 13.16
CA ASP A 30 2.25 -9.63 13.11
C ASP A 30 3.37 -10.11 12.18
N GLU A 31 3.66 -11.41 12.15
CA GLU A 31 4.73 -11.99 11.32
C GLU A 31 4.38 -11.91 9.83
N ALA A 32 3.16 -12.30 9.46
CA ALA A 32 2.67 -12.18 8.10
C ALA A 32 2.62 -10.72 7.64
N LEU A 33 2.25 -9.79 8.52
CA LEU A 33 2.24 -8.37 8.22
C LEU A 33 3.65 -7.81 7.97
N GLN A 34 4.66 -8.25 8.71
CA GLN A 34 6.06 -7.91 8.43
C GLN A 34 6.50 -8.42 7.06
N GLY A 35 6.14 -9.66 6.71
CA GLY A 35 6.42 -10.22 5.38
C GLY A 35 5.79 -9.40 4.25
N VAL A 36 4.53 -8.99 4.44
CA VAL A 36 3.83 -8.08 3.51
C VAL A 36 4.59 -6.76 3.35
N LEU A 37 5.00 -6.12 4.45
CA LEU A 37 5.72 -4.85 4.41
C LEU A 37 7.04 -4.97 3.62
N GLN A 38 7.76 -6.08 3.76
CA GLN A 38 8.95 -6.34 2.95
C GLN A 38 8.61 -6.45 1.46
N VAL A 39 7.54 -7.15 1.11
CA VAL A 39 7.10 -7.26 -0.29
C VAL A 39 6.71 -5.89 -0.85
N LEU A 40 5.96 -5.08 -0.10
CA LEU A 40 5.59 -3.71 -0.50
C LEU A 40 6.83 -2.84 -0.74
N ASN A 41 7.84 -2.94 0.12
CA ASN A 41 9.12 -2.25 -0.01
C ASN A 41 9.92 -2.67 -1.25
N ASN A 42 9.85 -3.94 -1.66
CA ASN A 42 10.49 -4.40 -2.90
C ASN A 42 9.70 -3.93 -4.14
N LEU A 43 8.37 -3.92 -4.06
CA LEU A 43 7.53 -3.50 -5.17
C LEU A 43 7.70 -2.00 -5.49
N ARG A 44 7.87 -1.14 -4.47
CA ARG A 44 8.03 0.31 -4.67
C ARG A 44 9.30 0.74 -5.42
N GLU A 45 10.28 -0.15 -5.60
CA GLU A 45 11.51 0.18 -6.34
C GLU A 45 11.25 0.47 -7.82
N ASN A 46 10.20 -0.11 -8.40
CA ASN A 46 9.94 -0.09 -9.84
C ASN A 46 8.58 0.49 -10.22
N ARG A 47 7.75 0.86 -9.24
CA ARG A 47 6.39 1.40 -9.43
C ARG A 47 5.90 2.11 -8.18
N MET A 48 4.94 3.02 -8.32
CA MET A 48 4.21 3.57 -7.19
C MET A 48 3.36 2.47 -6.53
N VAL A 49 3.42 2.35 -5.21
CA VAL A 49 2.58 1.39 -4.45
C VAL A 49 1.73 2.19 -3.46
N GLY A 50 0.41 2.16 -3.65
CA GLY A 50 -0.58 2.72 -2.72
C GLY A 50 -1.23 1.60 -1.91
N VAL A 51 -1.38 1.80 -0.61
CA VAL A 51 -2.03 0.84 0.30
C VAL A 51 -3.18 1.52 1.02
N ILE A 52 -4.36 0.92 0.95
CA ILE A 52 -5.55 1.35 1.67
C ILE A 52 -5.77 0.36 2.82
N SER A 53 -5.67 0.86 4.05
CA SER A 53 -5.80 0.03 5.24
C SER A 53 -6.16 0.84 6.48
N HIS A 54 -6.87 0.19 7.39
CA HIS A 54 -7.14 0.69 8.74
C HIS A 54 -6.14 0.14 9.79
N VAL A 55 -5.18 -0.70 9.38
CA VAL A 55 -4.24 -1.37 10.29
C VAL A 55 -3.19 -0.38 10.83
N PRO A 56 -3.10 -0.17 12.16
CA PRO A 56 -2.18 0.79 12.77
C PRO A 56 -0.70 0.57 12.45
N GLU A 57 -0.28 -0.69 12.29
CA GLU A 57 1.10 -1.10 12.02
C GLU A 57 1.57 -0.58 10.67
N LEU A 58 0.71 -0.66 9.63
CA LEU A 58 1.02 -0.12 8.30
C LEU A 58 1.18 1.40 8.33
N LYS A 59 0.32 2.10 9.11
CA LYS A 59 0.42 3.55 9.33
C LYS A 59 1.76 3.96 9.95
N ARG A 60 2.35 3.13 10.83
CA ARG A 60 3.65 3.43 11.46
C ARG A 60 4.82 3.25 10.50
N GLN A 61 4.70 2.33 9.55
CA GLN A 61 5.78 1.96 8.63
C GLN A 61 5.79 2.82 7.36
N ILE A 62 4.62 3.29 6.92
CA ILE A 62 4.48 4.15 5.75
C ILE A 62 4.54 5.62 6.19
N ALA A 63 5.68 6.24 5.90
CA ALA A 63 5.99 7.64 6.17
C ALA A 63 4.98 8.60 5.51
N ASP A 64 4.86 8.52 4.18
CA ASP A 64 3.95 9.34 3.38
C ASP A 64 2.58 8.71 3.29
N ARG A 65 1.56 9.39 3.79
CA ARG A 65 0.19 8.85 3.85
C ARG A 65 -0.87 9.93 3.78
N ILE A 66 -2.04 9.53 3.29
CA ILE A 66 -3.27 10.31 3.37
C ILE A 66 -4.11 9.69 4.48
N GLU A 67 -4.34 10.45 5.54
CA GLU A 67 -5.21 10.03 6.63
C GLU A 67 -6.63 10.55 6.36
N VAL A 68 -7.59 9.63 6.39
CA VAL A 68 -9.01 9.93 6.18
C VAL A 68 -9.70 9.92 7.54
N TYR A 69 -10.41 11.01 7.87
CA TYR A 69 -11.18 11.16 9.09
C TYR A 69 -12.63 11.44 8.77
N ARG A 70 -13.54 10.95 9.62
CA ARG A 70 -14.95 11.37 9.57
C ARG A 70 -15.06 12.78 10.16
N ASP A 71 -15.74 13.66 9.45
CA ASP A 71 -16.01 15.04 9.86
C ASP A 71 -17.50 15.34 9.58
N GLU A 72 -18.12 16.34 10.21
CA GLU A 72 -19.50 16.70 9.87
C GLU A 72 -19.51 17.76 8.75
N PRO A 73 -20.19 17.54 7.60
CA PRO A 73 -21.14 16.48 7.25
C PRO A 73 -20.56 15.31 6.40
N GLY A 74 -19.24 15.11 6.34
CA GLY A 74 -18.61 14.12 5.44
C GLY A 74 -17.29 13.51 5.94
N SER A 75 -16.24 13.65 5.13
CA SER A 75 -14.89 13.21 5.48
C SER A 75 -13.87 14.29 5.20
N ALA A 76 -12.85 14.35 6.04
CA ALA A 76 -11.71 15.23 5.90
C ALA A 76 -10.46 14.41 5.59
N LEU A 77 -9.55 15.01 4.82
CA LEU A 77 -8.26 14.43 4.48
C LEU A 77 -7.15 15.20 5.19
N ARG A 78 -6.15 14.47 5.68
CA ARG A 78 -4.89 15.04 6.15
C ARG A 78 -3.74 14.36 5.44
N MET A 79 -2.95 15.12 4.69
CA MET A 79 -1.69 14.63 4.16
C MET A 79 -0.63 14.64 5.27
N VAL A 80 0.05 13.52 5.43
CA VAL A 80 1.23 13.40 6.27
C VAL A 80 2.38 12.99 5.36
N SER A 81 3.44 13.79 5.35
CA SER A 81 4.69 13.43 4.68
C SER A 81 5.72 13.06 5.73
N GLY A 82 6.42 11.94 5.57
CA GLY A 82 7.59 11.65 6.38
C GLY A 82 8.80 12.30 5.73
N GLY A 83 9.43 13.22 6.46
CA GLY A 83 10.60 13.97 5.97
C GLY A 83 11.82 13.10 5.67
#